data_AF-A0A2J4R9Z7-F1
#
_entry.id   AF-A0A2J4R9Z7-F1
#
_cell.length_a   1.000
_cell.length_b   1.000
_cell.length_c   1.000
_cell.angle_alpha   90.00
_cell.angle_beta   90.00
_cell.angle_gamma   90.00
#
_symmetry.space_group_name_H-M   'P 1'
#
loop_
_entity.id
_entity.type
_entity.pdbx_description
1 polymer ?
#
loop_
_entity_poly.entity_id
_entity_poly.type
_entity_poly.pdbx_seq_one_letter_code
_entity_poly.pdbx_strand_id
1 'polypeptide(L)'
;MSKKMDKQCVMLAAGLSSRMGKWKMMMPWGEGTILDSALASALAFCDRVVLVTGFRGDELAACYRDHPGVEVVFNPQYQDGMFSSFQCGVGHIR
;
A
#
# COMPACT_ATOMS: atom_id res chain seq x y z
N MET A 1 13.21 -29.80 -8.26
CA MET A 1 12.10 -28.96 -7.74
C MET A 1 12.59 -27.52 -7.69
N SER A 2 11.98 -26.61 -8.46
CA SER A 2 12.34 -25.19 -8.42
C SER A 2 11.84 -24.60 -7.11
N LYS A 3 12.71 -23.91 -6.36
CA LYS A 3 12.35 -23.24 -5.10
C LYS A 3 11.35 -22.13 -5.46
N LYS A 4 10.09 -22.24 -5.00
CA LYS A 4 9.10 -21.16 -5.18
C LYS A 4 9.68 -19.91 -4.50
N MET A 5 9.88 -18.85 -5.27
CA MET A 5 10.41 -17.58 -4.78
C MET A 5 9.21 -16.76 -4.29
N ASP A 6 9.16 -16.46 -2.99
CA ASP A 6 8.12 -15.63 -2.39
C ASP A 6 8.30 -14.18 -2.86
N LYS A 7 7.35 -13.66 -3.63
CA LYS A 7 7.44 -12.32 -4.23
C LYS A 7 6.62 -11.36 -3.40
N GLN A 8 7.28 -10.35 -2.83
CA GLN A 8 6.64 -9.36 -1.99
C GLN A 8 6.74 -7.96 -2.62
N CYS A 9 5.69 -7.16 -2.47
CA CYS A 9 5.62 -5.78 -2.95
C CYS A 9 5.47 -4.83 -1.76
N VAL A 10 6.27 -3.76 -1.73
CA VAL A 10 6.03 -2.62 -0.83
C VAL A 10 5.27 -1.56 -1.61
N MET A 11 4.05 -1.24 -1.18
CA MET A 11 3.20 -0.24 -1.80
C MET A 11 3.06 0.98 -0.90
N LEU A 12 3.57 2.12 -1.34
CA LEU A 12 3.55 3.36 -0.56
C LEU A 12 2.26 4.15 -0.83
N ALA A 13 1.35 4.18 0.14
CA ALA A 13 0.06 4.85 0.09
C ALA A 13 -0.13 5.90 1.20
N ALA A 14 0.97 6.32 1.84
CA ALA A 14 0.96 7.21 3.01
C ALA A 14 0.80 8.71 2.68
N GLY A 15 0.85 9.09 1.39
CA GLY A 15 0.97 10.47 0.94
C GLY A 15 -0.30 11.32 1.05
N LEU A 16 -0.11 12.61 1.41
CA LEU A 16 -1.17 13.62 1.60
C LEU A 16 -2.02 13.92 0.34
N SER A 17 -1.53 13.59 -0.85
CA SER A 17 -2.15 13.96 -2.14
C SER A 17 -2.36 15.47 -2.35
N SER A 18 -1.58 16.33 -1.68
CA SER A 18 -1.74 17.79 -1.65
C SER A 18 -1.78 18.46 -3.04
N ARG A 19 -0.92 18.02 -3.96
CA ARG A 19 -0.89 18.54 -5.35
C ARG A 19 -2.13 18.19 -6.17
N MET A 20 -2.79 17.07 -5.87
CA MET A 20 -3.98 16.62 -6.58
C MET A 20 -5.24 17.35 -6.07
N GLY A 21 -5.19 17.97 -4.89
CA GLY A 21 -6.33 18.61 -4.21
C GLY A 21 -7.43 17.64 -3.77
N LYS A 22 -7.32 16.35 -4.12
CA LYS A 22 -8.21 15.25 -3.76
C LYS A 22 -7.37 14.10 -3.23
N TRP A 23 -7.96 13.24 -2.40
CA TRP A 23 -7.26 12.09 -1.85
C TRP A 23 -7.04 11.02 -2.92
N LYS A 24 -5.81 10.96 -3.47
CA LYS A 24 -5.48 10.16 -4.65
C LYS A 24 -5.86 8.69 -4.48
N MET A 25 -5.58 8.11 -3.31
CA MET A 25 -5.76 6.68 -3.06
C MET A 25 -7.21 6.22 -3.27
N MET A 26 -8.18 7.04 -2.87
CA MET A 26 -9.61 6.72 -2.97
C MET A 26 -10.32 7.42 -4.13
N MET A 27 -9.59 7.99 -5.09
CA MET A 27 -10.23 8.52 -6.29
C MET A 27 -10.76 7.37 -7.16
N PRO A 28 -11.94 7.50 -7.79
CA PRO A 28 -12.49 6.48 -8.67
C PRO A 28 -11.56 6.16 -9.84
N TRP A 29 -11.42 4.86 -10.14
CA TRP A 29 -10.67 4.34 -11.28
C TRP A 29 -11.22 2.96 -11.68
N GLY A 30 -11.84 2.89 -12.86
CA GLY A 30 -12.56 1.68 -13.29
C GLY A 30 -13.70 1.35 -12.32
N GLU A 31 -13.79 0.08 -11.90
CA GLU A 31 -14.80 -0.43 -10.96
C GLU A 31 -14.50 -0.12 -9.48
N GLY A 32 -13.36 0.50 -9.18
CA GLY A 32 -12.94 0.78 -7.81
C GLY A 32 -12.18 2.10 -7.71
N THR A 33 -11.11 2.09 -6.94
CA THR A 33 -10.23 3.24 -6.71
C THR A 33 -8.87 3.05 -7.37
N ILE A 34 -8.09 4.13 -7.45
CA ILE A 34 -6.68 4.07 -7.87
C ILE A 34 -5.91 3.04 -7.04
N LEU A 35 -6.14 2.97 -5.73
CA LEU A 35 -5.45 2.02 -4.87
C LEU A 35 -5.91 0.58 -5.10
N ASP A 36 -7.21 0.35 -5.35
CA ASP A 36 -7.72 -0.99 -5.71
C ASP A 36 -7.05 -1.53 -6.97
N SER A 37 -6.95 -0.69 -8.01
CA SER A 37 -6.30 -1.06 -9.27
C SER A 37 -4.80 -1.35 -9.09
N ALA A 38 -4.11 -0.56 -8.25
CA ALA A 38 -2.71 -0.78 -7.93
C ALA A 38 -2.50 -2.10 -7.16
N LEU A 39 -3.32 -2.36 -6.14
CA LEU A 39 -3.28 -3.60 -5.35
C LEU A 39 -3.54 -4.83 -6.22
N ALA A 40 -4.59 -4.78 -7.06
CA ALA A 40 -4.90 -5.87 -7.98
C ALA A 40 -3.74 -6.17 -8.94
N SER A 41 -3.09 -5.11 -9.47
CA SER A 41 -1.94 -5.25 -10.36
C SER A 41 -0.73 -5.88 -9.65
N ALA A 42 -0.46 -5.49 -8.41
CA ALA A 42 0.64 -6.06 -7.62
C ALA A 42 0.37 -7.53 -7.25
N LEU A 43 -0.84 -7.84 -6.79
CA LEU A 43 -1.26 -9.18 -6.38
C LEU A 43 -1.39 -10.16 -7.56
N ALA A 44 -1.50 -9.68 -8.79
CA ALA A 44 -1.43 -10.53 -9.97
C ALA A 44 -0.04 -11.19 -10.16
N PHE A 45 1.01 -10.67 -9.51
CA PHE A 45 2.38 -11.17 -9.63
C PHE A 45 3.05 -11.52 -8.29
N CYS A 46 2.71 -10.80 -7.23
CA CYS A 46 3.25 -10.95 -5.88
C CYS A 46 2.33 -11.82 -5.02
N ASP A 47 2.92 -12.63 -4.14
CA ASP A 47 2.19 -13.43 -3.17
C ASP A 47 1.64 -12.56 -2.02
N ARG A 48 2.25 -11.38 -1.79
CA ARG A 48 1.88 -10.44 -0.71
C ARG A 48 2.22 -9.00 -1.05
N VAL A 49 1.38 -8.07 -0.60
CA VAL A 49 1.64 -6.62 -0.62
C VAL A 49 1.71 -6.08 0.80
N VAL A 50 2.79 -5.38 1.14
CA VAL A 50 2.90 -4.54 2.32
C VAL A 50 2.42 -3.13 1.93
N LEU A 51 1.19 -2.80 2.30
CA LEU A 51 0.58 -1.51 2.05
C LEU A 51 0.93 -0.54 3.17
N VAL A 52 1.85 0.38 2.89
CA VAL A 52 2.29 1.41 3.86
C VAL A 52 1.34 2.60 3.82
N THR A 53 0.68 2.87 4.93
CA THR A 53 -0.30 3.95 5.11
C THR A 53 0.26 5.08 5.98
N GLY A 54 -0.44 6.20 6.01
CA GLY A 54 -0.03 7.41 6.73
C GLY A 54 -1.21 8.37 6.82
N PHE A 55 -1.27 9.36 5.94
CA PHE A 55 -2.44 10.24 5.86
C PHE A 55 -3.74 9.44 5.69
N ARG A 56 -4.68 9.60 6.63
CA ARG A 56 -5.94 8.83 6.69
C ARG A 56 -5.72 7.32 6.73
N GLY A 57 -4.66 6.88 7.43
CA GLY A 57 -4.26 5.49 7.54
C GLY A 57 -5.35 4.57 8.11
N ASP A 58 -6.12 5.04 9.08
CA ASP A 58 -7.23 4.27 9.66
C ASP A 58 -8.32 3.92 8.64
N GLU A 59 -8.61 4.84 7.71
CA GLU A 59 -9.58 4.61 6.65
C GLU A 59 -9.06 3.57 5.64
N LEU A 60 -7.78 3.65 5.26
CA LEU A 60 -7.16 2.63 4.43
C LEU A 60 -7.10 1.28 5.14
N ALA A 61 -6.81 1.27 6.44
CA ALA A 61 -6.82 0.05 7.23
C ALA A 61 -8.23 -0.57 7.26
N ALA A 62 -9.28 0.23 7.43
CA ALA A 62 -10.66 -0.27 7.38
C ALA A 62 -11.01 -0.88 6.02
N CYS A 63 -10.49 -0.34 4.91
CA CYS A 63 -10.73 -0.88 3.57
C CYS A 63 -9.96 -2.18 3.28
N TYR A 64 -8.72 -2.31 3.77
CA TYR A 64 -7.78 -3.32 3.25
C TYR A 64 -7.23 -4.32 4.27
N ARG A 65 -7.45 -4.14 5.58
CA ARG A 65 -6.88 -5.00 6.63
C ARG A 65 -7.27 -6.48 6.54
N ASP A 66 -8.45 -6.76 6.00
CA ASP A 66 -8.99 -8.12 5.90
C ASP A 66 -8.70 -8.78 4.54
N HIS A 67 -7.99 -8.09 3.64
CA HIS A 67 -7.63 -8.63 2.35
C HIS A 67 -6.48 -9.66 2.51
N PRO A 68 -6.66 -10.93 2.06
CA PRO A 68 -5.74 -12.02 2.41
C PRO A 68 -4.31 -11.86 1.88
N GLY A 69 -4.13 -11.11 0.80
CA GLY A 69 -2.82 -10.79 0.22
C GLY A 69 -2.21 -9.47 0.67
N VAL A 70 -2.85 -8.70 1.57
CA VAL A 70 -2.39 -7.36 1.96
C VAL A 70 -2.10 -7.29 3.44
N GLU A 71 -0.91 -6.82 3.80
CA GLU A 71 -0.59 -6.37 5.16
C GLU A 71 -0.64 -4.84 5.17
N VAL A 72 -1.50 -4.26 6.00
CA VAL A 72 -1.55 -2.81 6.19
C VAL A 72 -0.59 -2.41 7.31
N VAL A 73 0.34 -1.51 7.01
CA VAL A 73 1.36 -1.01 7.95
C VAL A 73 1.24 0.51 8.04
N PHE A 74 1.05 1.04 9.24
CA PHE A 74 0.99 2.48 9.45
C PHE A 74 2.40 3.06 9.69
N ASN A 75 2.79 4.03 8.86
CA ASN A 75 3.99 4.84 9.08
C ASN A 75 3.61 6.14 9.84
N PRO A 76 3.95 6.28 11.13
CA PRO A 76 3.66 7.51 11.88
C PRO A 76 4.49 8.71 11.38
N GLN A 77 5.61 8.47 10.69
CA GLN A 77 6.54 9.47 10.17
C GLN A 77 6.31 9.78 8.68
N TYR A 78 5.10 9.53 8.16
CA TYR A 78 4.80 9.71 6.73
C TYR A 78 5.02 11.14 6.21
N GLN A 79 5.04 12.13 7.11
CA GLN A 79 5.29 13.53 6.79
C GLN A 79 6.76 13.82 6.46
N ASP A 80 7.69 12.96 6.90
CA ASP A 80 9.13 13.06 6.60
C ASP A 80 9.45 12.66 5.14
N GLY A 81 8.43 12.27 4.38
CA GLY A 81 8.51 12.01 2.95
C GLY A 81 8.43 10.53 2.58
N MET A 82 8.67 10.25 1.29
CA MET A 82 8.52 8.90 0.76
C MET A 82 9.53 7.91 1.35
N PHE A 83 10.72 8.37 1.73
CA PHE A 83 11.79 7.51 2.24
C PHE A 83 11.46 6.90 3.61
N SER A 84 10.83 7.66 4.52
CA SER A 84 10.38 7.09 5.81
C SER A 84 9.34 5.97 5.59
N SER A 85 8.48 6.13 4.59
CA SER A 85 7.48 5.11 4.23
C SER A 85 8.14 3.88 3.60
N PHE A 86 9.19 4.06 2.80
CA PHE A 86 9.99 2.97 2.28
C PHE A 86 10.69 2.18 3.40
N GLN A 87 11.36 2.87 4.33
CA GLN A 87 12.02 2.24 5.49
C GLN A 87 11.02 1.46 6.34
N CYS A 88 9.85 2.05 6.61
CA CYS A 88 8.75 1.40 7.31
C CYS A 88 8.32 0.12 6.59
N GLY A 89 8.03 0.18 5.28
CA GLY A 89 7.56 -0.98 4.52
C GLY A 89 8.60 -2.09 4.36
N VAL A 90 9.86 -1.75 4.14
CA VAL A 90 10.94 -2.74 4.00
C VAL A 90 11.14 -3.54 5.30
N GLY A 91 10.90 -2.94 6.47
CA GLY A 91 10.96 -3.65 7.75
C GLY A 91 9.95 -4.80 7.91
N HIS A 92 8.98 -4.90 7.00
CA HIS A 92 7.94 -5.94 6.99
C HIS A 92 8.14 -7.02 5.90
N ILE A 93 9.22 -6.92 5.12
CA ILE A 93 9.60 -7.90 4.08
C ILE A 93 10.39 -9.05 4.72
N ARG A 94 10.25 -10.27 4.18
CA ARG A 94 10.87 -11.50 4.70
C ARG A 94 11.89 -12.10 3.73
#